data_AF-V6M8D8-F1
#
_entry.id   AF-V6M8D8-F1
#
_cell.length_a   1.000
_cell.length_b   1.000
_cell.length_c   1.000
_cell.angle_alpha   90.00
_cell.angle_beta   90.00
_cell.angle_gamma   90.00
#
_symmetry.space_group_name_H-M   'P 1'
#
loop_
_entity.id
_entity.type
_entity.pdbx_description
1 polymer ?
#
loop_
_entity_poly.entity_id
_entity_poly.type
_entity_poly.pdbx_seq_one_letter_code
_entity_poly.pdbx_strand_id
1 'polypeptide(L)'
;MQSSGVVLHTDKYQINMMYAHWINGTHNRKAVFEAFFRKLPFGNGYAVYAGLERIVAYIQNLRFEESDLVYLSEQEENYDPAFLEELRQFRFTGSLYSVKEGTLVFPNEPLIRVEGRMLEAQLVETALLNYMNYQTLIATKASRIKQIAGNDILMEFGTRRAQEADAALWGTRAAYLAGFDATSNMLAGKMFGIPTKGTHAHSWVQSHDSEELAFERFAEALPGQVTLLVDTYDTLKSGVPHAIELGKKLQQQGKKLAAVRLDSGDLAYLSIKTREMLDKAGLEDVQIVASNDLDEHTILNLKVQGARIDSWGVGTQLITAADQPTLGGVYKLVAREGEDGSYLPTIKISGNPEKVTTPGIKEMYRLIDPATGKAVADYLCYPEEQQVLKGEPIELINPSHPYLNKKVTNYRAEPLLTPVFVEGELVYELPTLEEIRAYHREQLGLFWPEYLRMLNPEHYRLHISELMWTTKTQLMKAYLYK
;
A
#
# COMPACT_ATOMS: atom_id res chain seq x y z
N MET A 1 10.78 9.15 -13.04
CA MET A 1 10.60 10.52 -13.56
C MET A 1 11.02 11.48 -12.47
N GLN A 2 12.04 12.31 -12.71
CA GLN A 2 12.25 13.51 -11.89
C GLN A 2 11.21 14.52 -12.36
N SER A 3 10.11 14.65 -11.61
CA SER A 3 9.20 15.79 -11.81
C SER A 3 9.84 17.00 -11.12
N SER A 4 10.14 18.05 -11.87
CA SER A 4 10.33 19.40 -11.31
C SER A 4 9.12 19.80 -10.45
N GLY A 5 9.31 20.52 -9.35
CA GLY A 5 8.21 21.06 -8.52
C GLY A 5 7.64 20.13 -7.43
N VAL A 6 8.36 19.10 -6.97
CA VAL A 6 7.84 18.16 -5.94
C VAL A 6 7.61 18.84 -4.58
N VAL A 7 8.35 19.90 -4.26
CA VAL A 7 8.23 20.60 -2.96
C VAL A 7 6.89 21.31 -2.80
N LEU A 8 6.31 21.81 -3.90
CA LEU A 8 4.99 22.44 -3.92
C LEU A 8 3.85 21.43 -4.10
N HIS A 9 4.13 20.12 -4.09
CA HIS A 9 3.12 19.07 -3.91
C HIS A 9 2.63 19.04 -2.45
N THR A 10 2.05 20.16 -2.05
CA THR A 10 1.61 20.46 -0.70
C THR A 10 0.36 21.31 -0.75
N ASP A 11 -0.41 21.30 0.33
CA ASP A 11 -1.57 22.18 0.43
C ASP A 11 -1.14 23.60 0.78
N LYS A 12 -1.84 24.62 0.25
CA LYS A 12 -1.58 26.04 0.51
C LYS A 12 -1.48 26.37 2.01
N TYR A 13 -2.30 25.73 2.85
CA TYR A 13 -2.28 25.95 4.29
C TYR A 13 -0.94 25.58 4.95
N GLN A 14 -0.17 24.66 4.36
CA GLN A 14 1.15 24.31 4.86
C GLN A 14 2.11 25.50 4.72
N ILE A 15 2.12 26.15 3.55
CA ILE A 15 2.93 27.34 3.30
C ILE A 15 2.47 28.52 4.17
N ASN A 16 1.16 28.72 4.33
CA ASN A 16 0.63 29.77 5.20
C ASN A 16 1.05 29.55 6.67
N MET A 17 0.98 28.32 7.18
CA MET A 17 1.43 28.00 8.54
C MET A 17 2.95 28.13 8.68
N MET A 18 3.72 27.72 7.67
CA MET A 18 5.15 27.93 7.63
C MET A 18 5.51 29.41 7.75
N TYR A 19 4.86 30.27 6.96
CA TYR A 19 5.03 31.72 7.04
C TYR A 19 4.63 32.28 8.41
N ALA A 20 3.49 31.84 8.95
CA ALA A 20 3.05 32.27 10.28
C ALA A 20 4.05 31.86 11.37
N HIS A 21 4.60 30.64 11.32
CA HIS A 21 5.67 30.21 12.22
C HIS A 21 6.95 31.03 12.05
N TRP A 22 7.27 31.40 10.81
CA TRP A 22 8.43 32.22 10.49
C TRP A 22 8.32 33.62 11.11
N ILE A 23 7.21 34.32 10.85
CA ILE A 23 6.89 35.64 11.42
C ILE A 23 6.92 35.62 12.95
N ASN A 24 6.44 34.55 13.57
CA ASN A 24 6.38 34.43 15.03
C ASN A 24 7.66 33.82 15.65
N GLY A 25 8.73 33.60 14.88
CA GLY A 25 9.99 33.07 15.40
C GLY A 25 9.92 31.64 15.96
N THR A 26 8.92 30.86 15.56
CA THR A 26 8.70 29.47 16.04
C THR A 26 9.03 28.41 14.99
N HIS A 27 9.39 28.83 13.78
CA HIS A 27 9.73 27.99 12.63
C HIS A 27 10.88 27.00 12.88
N ASN A 28 11.81 27.35 13.77
CA ASN A 28 12.95 26.51 14.15
C ASN A 28 12.72 25.63 15.40
N ARG A 29 11.56 25.76 16.07
CA ARG A 29 11.26 24.90 17.23
C ARG A 29 11.10 23.46 16.79
N LYS A 30 11.57 22.53 17.60
CA LYS A 30 11.41 21.09 17.33
C LYS A 30 9.96 20.67 17.43
N ALA A 31 9.54 19.81 16.52
CA ALA A 31 8.20 19.25 16.46
C ALA A 31 8.27 17.78 16.04
N VAL A 32 7.38 16.97 16.60
CA VAL A 32 7.24 15.55 16.24
C VAL A 32 5.83 15.31 15.76
N PHE A 33 5.74 14.79 14.55
CA PHE A 33 4.48 14.39 13.93
C PHE A 33 4.50 12.90 13.61
N GLU A 34 3.31 12.31 13.57
CA GLU A 34 3.14 10.92 13.19
C GLU A 34 2.02 10.75 12.17
N ALA A 35 2.27 9.88 11.18
CA ALA A 35 1.32 9.45 10.17
C ALA A 35 0.71 8.09 10.56
N PHE A 36 -0.61 7.98 10.58
CA PHE A 36 -1.34 6.73 10.89
C PHE A 36 -2.74 6.75 10.26
N PHE A 37 -3.43 5.61 10.20
CA PHE A 37 -4.84 5.54 9.78
C PHE A 37 -5.75 5.08 10.91
N ARG A 38 -7.06 5.34 10.81
CA ARG A 38 -8.01 5.14 11.92
C ARG A 38 -8.89 3.90 11.79
N LYS A 39 -9.04 3.36 10.58
CA LYS A 39 -9.90 2.22 10.27
C LYS A 39 -9.25 1.35 9.20
N LEU A 40 -9.35 0.04 9.37
CA LEU A 40 -8.91 -0.90 8.35
C LEU A 40 -9.79 -0.75 7.09
N PRO A 41 -9.19 -0.74 5.89
CA PRO A 41 -9.96 -0.67 4.65
C PRO A 41 -10.66 -2.00 4.35
N PHE A 42 -11.75 -1.96 3.57
CA PHE A 42 -12.43 -3.15 3.02
C PHE A 42 -13.04 -4.11 4.07
N GLY A 43 -13.18 -3.67 5.32
CA GLY A 43 -13.52 -4.56 6.44
C GLY A 43 -12.47 -5.66 6.67
N ASN A 44 -11.22 -5.43 6.23
CA ASN A 44 -10.12 -6.37 6.34
C ASN A 44 -9.60 -6.47 7.78
N GLY A 45 -8.85 -7.53 8.08
CA GLY A 45 -8.25 -7.73 9.42
C GLY A 45 -6.91 -7.02 9.62
N TYR A 46 -6.28 -6.55 8.55
CA TYR A 46 -4.98 -5.87 8.54
C TYR A 46 -4.85 -4.94 7.32
N ALA A 47 -3.85 -4.07 7.34
CA ALA A 47 -3.36 -3.36 6.15
C ALA A 47 -1.90 -3.73 5.88
N VAL A 48 -1.45 -3.56 4.64
CA VAL A 48 -0.06 -3.82 4.22
C VAL A 48 0.61 -2.49 3.95
N TYR A 49 1.60 -2.12 4.77
CA TYR A 49 2.28 -0.84 4.60
C TYR A 49 3.10 -0.82 3.30
N ALA A 50 2.92 0.25 2.52
CA ALA A 50 3.69 0.54 1.32
C ALA A 50 3.78 2.06 1.10
N GLY A 51 4.85 2.50 0.43
CA GLY A 51 5.11 3.87 0.03
C GLY A 51 6.46 4.45 0.45
N LEU A 52 7.25 3.72 1.26
CA LEU A 52 8.51 4.23 1.82
C LEU A 52 9.54 4.58 0.74
N GLU A 53 9.73 3.74 -0.28
CA GLU A 53 10.67 4.04 -1.37
C GLU A 53 10.35 5.39 -2.05
N ARG A 54 9.06 5.66 -2.31
CA ARG A 54 8.61 6.93 -2.89
C ARG A 54 8.84 8.11 -1.94
N ILE A 55 8.61 7.91 -0.65
CA ILE A 55 8.86 8.90 0.40
C ILE A 55 10.34 9.25 0.51
N VAL A 56 11.23 8.24 0.51
CA VAL A 56 12.69 8.45 0.54
C VAL A 56 13.14 9.28 -0.66
N ALA A 57 12.68 8.92 -1.86
CA ALA A 57 12.98 9.68 -3.07
C ALA A 57 12.47 11.14 -3.01
N TYR A 58 11.32 11.38 -2.39
CA TYR A 58 10.79 12.73 -2.15
C TYR A 58 11.68 13.55 -1.21
N ILE A 59 12.00 13.01 -0.03
CA ILE A 59 12.81 13.71 0.99
C ILE A 59 14.20 14.05 0.44
N GLN A 60 14.87 13.12 -0.26
CA GLN A 60 16.19 13.37 -0.85
C GLN A 60 16.21 14.49 -1.91
N ASN A 61 15.07 14.75 -2.55
CA ASN A 61 14.94 15.77 -3.58
C ASN A 61 14.19 17.02 -3.09
N LEU A 62 13.92 17.13 -1.78
CA LEU A 62 13.09 18.19 -1.22
C LEU A 62 13.85 19.51 -1.13
N ARG A 63 13.62 20.38 -2.12
CA ARG A 63 14.18 21.73 -2.22
C ARG A 63 13.25 22.64 -3.02
N PHE A 64 13.24 23.92 -2.70
CA PHE A 64 12.59 24.94 -3.52
C PHE A 64 13.48 25.30 -4.70
N GLU A 65 12.92 25.21 -5.91
CA GLU A 65 13.55 25.69 -7.13
C GLU A 65 13.15 27.16 -7.38
N GLU A 66 13.92 27.89 -8.18
CA GLU A 66 13.67 29.32 -8.37
C GLU A 66 12.27 29.59 -8.98
N SER A 67 11.76 28.69 -9.82
CA SER A 67 10.39 28.75 -10.33
C SER A 67 9.34 28.63 -9.23
N ASP A 68 9.60 27.82 -8.20
CA ASP A 68 8.68 27.68 -7.06
C ASP A 68 8.64 28.98 -6.25
N LEU A 69 9.79 29.61 -6.05
CA LEU A 69 9.91 30.87 -5.30
C LEU A 69 9.27 32.04 -6.03
N VAL A 70 9.44 32.12 -7.35
CA VAL A 70 8.75 33.12 -8.20
C VAL A 70 7.23 32.93 -8.07
N TYR A 71 6.73 31.70 -8.22
CA TYR A 71 5.31 31.41 -8.05
C TYR A 71 4.77 31.79 -6.66
N LEU A 72 5.54 31.51 -5.60
CA LEU A 72 5.16 31.89 -4.23
C LEU A 72 5.16 33.42 -4.05
N SER A 73 6.08 34.15 -4.68
CA SER A 73 6.14 35.62 -4.60
C SER A 73 4.94 36.31 -5.24
N GLU A 74 4.27 35.64 -6.17
CA GLU A 74 3.08 36.14 -6.88
C GLU A 74 1.76 35.82 -6.15
N GLN A 75 1.81 35.10 -5.01
CA GLN A 75 0.62 34.75 -4.24
C GLN A 75 0.02 35.96 -3.51
N GLU A 76 -1.30 35.95 -3.35
CA GLU A 76 -2.08 37.04 -2.72
C GLU A 76 -1.70 37.31 -1.25
N GLU A 77 -1.08 36.34 -0.56
CA GLU A 77 -0.53 36.50 0.79
C GLU A 77 0.57 37.56 0.88
N ASN A 78 1.20 37.91 -0.24
CA ASN A 78 2.35 38.84 -0.31
C ASN A 78 3.43 38.45 0.71
N TYR A 79 3.93 37.21 0.61
CA TYR A 79 4.97 36.70 1.51
C TYR A 79 6.19 37.62 1.54
N ASP A 80 6.72 37.85 2.74
CA ASP A 80 7.93 38.65 2.92
C ASP A 80 9.09 38.06 2.07
N PRO A 81 9.81 38.87 1.27
CA PRO A 81 10.96 38.39 0.50
C PRO A 81 12.02 37.65 1.34
N ALA A 82 12.19 38.00 2.62
CA ALA A 82 13.09 37.30 3.53
C ALA A 82 12.60 35.89 3.90
N PHE A 83 11.29 35.63 3.91
CA PHE A 83 10.75 34.27 4.02
C PHE A 83 11.03 33.45 2.77
N LEU A 84 10.96 34.06 1.58
CA LEU A 84 11.32 33.35 0.34
C LEU A 84 12.82 32.98 0.31
N GLU A 85 13.69 33.79 0.92
CA GLU A 85 15.09 33.43 1.13
C GLU A 85 15.27 32.25 2.10
N GLU A 86 14.48 32.20 3.19
CA GLU A 86 14.42 31.03 4.08
C GLU A 86 14.02 29.76 3.31
N LEU A 87 13.03 29.85 2.42
CA LEU A 87 12.62 28.71 1.57
C LEU A 87 13.69 28.31 0.55
N ARG A 88 14.43 29.27 -0.02
CA ARG A 88 15.54 28.99 -0.94
C ARG A 88 16.63 28.14 -0.29
N GLN A 89 16.92 28.41 0.98
CA GLN A 89 17.92 27.71 1.77
C GLN A 89 17.39 26.41 2.40
N PHE A 90 16.08 26.18 2.35
CA PHE A 90 15.44 25.02 2.94
C PHE A 90 16.06 23.71 2.47
N ARG A 91 16.49 22.89 3.43
CA ARG A 91 16.79 21.47 3.26
C ARG A 91 16.14 20.70 4.39
N PHE A 92 15.80 19.45 4.15
CA PHE A 92 15.37 18.55 5.23
C PHE A 92 16.59 18.15 6.05
N THR A 93 16.60 18.54 7.33
CA THR A 93 17.62 18.25 8.34
C THR A 93 17.04 17.47 9.53
N GLY A 94 15.75 17.16 9.50
CA GLY A 94 15.07 16.33 10.50
C GLY A 94 15.40 14.84 10.41
N SER A 95 14.82 14.09 11.34
CA SER A 95 14.82 12.63 11.36
C SER A 95 13.44 12.10 10.93
N LEU A 96 13.44 11.00 10.20
CA LEU A 96 12.25 10.28 9.78
C LEU A 96 12.41 8.80 10.14
N TYR A 97 11.43 8.26 10.83
CA TYR A 97 11.32 6.85 11.17
C TYR A 97 10.10 6.27 10.46
N SER A 98 10.19 5.03 10.01
CA SER A 98 9.09 4.36 9.31
C SER A 98 9.03 2.89 9.66
N VAL A 99 7.82 2.34 9.61
CA VAL A 99 7.66 0.89 9.45
C VAL A 99 8.19 0.45 8.09
N LYS A 100 8.71 -0.77 8.00
CA LYS A 100 9.23 -1.33 6.73
C LYS A 100 8.08 -1.65 5.78
N GLU A 101 8.25 -1.45 4.48
CA GLU A 101 7.26 -1.90 3.49
C GLU A 101 7.02 -3.40 3.60
N GLY A 102 5.79 -3.86 3.35
CA GLY A 102 5.37 -5.25 3.52
C GLY A 102 4.93 -5.63 4.94
N THR A 103 5.22 -4.80 5.96
CA THR A 103 4.74 -4.99 7.33
C THR A 103 3.21 -4.98 7.38
N LEU A 104 2.60 -5.93 8.11
CA LEU A 104 1.18 -5.83 8.45
C LEU A 104 1.01 -4.74 9.51
N VAL A 105 0.09 -3.82 9.30
CA VAL A 105 -0.14 -2.65 10.17
C VAL A 105 -1.62 -2.46 10.49
N PHE A 106 -1.91 -1.80 11.60
CA PHE A 106 -3.25 -1.68 12.17
C PHE A 106 -3.60 -0.24 12.54
N PRO A 107 -4.89 0.04 12.82
CA PRO A 107 -5.34 1.39 13.11
C PRO A 107 -4.67 2.02 14.34
N ASN A 108 -4.40 3.31 14.23
CA ASN A 108 -3.85 4.19 15.27
C ASN A 108 -2.39 3.89 15.66
N GLU A 109 -1.69 3.10 14.85
CA GLU A 109 -0.27 2.83 14.95
C GLU A 109 0.52 3.88 14.15
N PRO A 110 1.58 4.48 14.73
CA PRO A 110 2.44 5.38 13.96
C PRO A 110 3.18 4.57 12.89
N LEU A 111 2.87 4.85 11.62
CA LEU A 111 3.53 4.21 10.48
C LEU A 111 4.78 4.97 10.07
N ILE A 112 4.72 6.29 10.18
CA ILE A 112 5.83 7.22 9.91
C ILE A 112 5.87 8.21 11.07
N ARG A 113 7.06 8.48 11.60
CA ARG A 113 7.32 9.54 12.58
C ARG A 113 8.35 10.50 12.01
N VAL A 114 8.01 11.79 11.98
CA VAL A 114 8.89 12.86 11.54
C VAL A 114 9.22 13.74 12.73
N GLU A 115 10.50 13.92 13.01
CA GLU A 115 11.03 14.79 14.04
C GLU A 115 11.96 15.80 13.39
N GLY A 116 11.69 17.09 13.55
CA GLY A 116 12.53 18.14 12.96
C GLY A 116 12.06 19.51 13.40
N ARG A 117 12.63 20.56 12.80
CA ARG A 117 12.09 21.90 13.01
C ARG A 117 10.69 22.01 12.42
N MET A 118 9.88 22.91 12.98
CA MET A 118 8.47 23.08 12.63
C MET A 118 8.26 23.23 11.12
N LEU A 119 9.06 24.02 10.41
CA LEU A 119 8.93 24.18 8.94
C LEU A 119 9.04 22.86 8.18
N GLU A 120 10.03 22.05 8.54
CA GLU A 120 10.30 20.78 7.85
C GLU A 120 9.21 19.76 8.13
N ALA A 121 8.88 19.58 9.41
CA ALA A 121 7.90 18.58 9.82
C ALA A 121 6.48 18.91 9.33
N GLN A 122 6.18 20.20 9.12
CA GLN A 122 4.90 20.68 8.59
C GLN A 122 4.79 20.50 7.07
N LEU A 123 5.83 20.88 6.31
CA LEU A 123 5.81 20.85 4.84
C LEU A 123 5.58 19.45 4.26
N VAL A 124 6.17 18.42 4.88
CA VAL A 124 6.14 17.05 4.32
C VAL A 124 4.79 16.34 4.46
N GLU A 125 3.88 16.84 5.30
CA GLU A 125 2.61 16.19 5.63
C GLU A 125 1.83 15.75 4.40
N THR A 126 1.55 16.67 3.47
CA THR A 126 0.65 16.42 2.34
C THR A 126 1.21 15.35 1.40
N ALA A 127 2.50 15.45 1.04
CA ALA A 127 3.15 14.48 0.16
C ALA A 127 3.25 13.09 0.81
N LEU A 128 3.66 13.02 2.09
CA LEU A 128 3.74 11.75 2.83
C LEU A 128 2.37 11.06 2.88
N LEU A 129 1.31 11.80 3.21
CA LEU A 129 -0.04 11.26 3.22
C LEU A 129 -0.50 10.81 1.84
N ASN A 130 -0.20 11.55 0.78
CA ASN A 130 -0.59 11.17 -0.57
C ASN A 130 0.07 9.86 -1.02
N TYR A 131 1.38 9.69 -0.77
CA TYR A 131 2.11 8.49 -1.17
C TYR A 131 1.75 7.27 -0.32
N MET A 132 1.75 7.42 1.00
CA MET A 132 1.48 6.33 1.95
C MET A 132 0.05 5.82 1.81
N ASN A 133 -0.96 6.72 1.76
CA ASN A 133 -2.37 6.31 1.76
C ASN A 133 -2.70 5.44 0.55
N TYR A 134 -2.33 5.89 -0.66
CA TYR A 134 -2.67 5.17 -1.87
C TYR A 134 -1.94 3.82 -1.93
N GLN A 135 -0.62 3.79 -1.71
CA GLN A 135 0.14 2.55 -1.84
C GLN A 135 -0.24 1.51 -0.77
N THR A 136 -0.44 1.93 0.49
CA THR A 136 -0.91 1.02 1.55
C THR A 136 -2.31 0.47 1.24
N LEU A 137 -3.20 1.28 0.67
CA LEU A 137 -4.54 0.85 0.26
C LEU A 137 -4.49 -0.24 -0.83
N ILE A 138 -3.72 0.01 -1.90
CA ILE A 138 -3.60 -0.93 -3.03
C ILE A 138 -2.88 -2.21 -2.62
N ALA A 139 -1.79 -2.12 -1.84
CA ALA A 139 -1.11 -3.30 -1.30
C ALA A 139 -2.08 -4.14 -0.43
N THR A 140 -2.91 -3.48 0.38
CA THR A 140 -3.92 -4.18 1.19
C THR A 140 -4.98 -4.88 0.32
N LYS A 141 -5.50 -4.20 -0.71
CA LYS A 141 -6.48 -4.80 -1.64
C LYS A 141 -5.87 -6.00 -2.40
N ALA A 142 -4.63 -5.86 -2.85
CA ALA A 142 -3.92 -6.91 -3.56
C ALA A 142 -3.65 -8.14 -2.67
N SER A 143 -3.22 -7.92 -1.43
CA SER A 143 -3.03 -8.99 -0.44
C SER A 143 -4.34 -9.73 -0.16
N ARG A 144 -5.45 -8.99 0.00
CA ARG A 144 -6.79 -9.55 0.16
C ARG A 144 -7.21 -10.44 -1.01
N ILE A 145 -6.96 -10.02 -2.25
CA ILE A 145 -7.23 -10.84 -3.45
C ILE A 145 -6.30 -12.07 -3.49
N LYS A 146 -5.01 -11.93 -3.16
CA LYS A 146 -4.06 -13.04 -3.15
C LYS A 146 -4.42 -14.14 -2.16
N GLN A 147 -4.93 -13.78 -0.98
CA GLN A 147 -5.41 -14.75 0.02
C GLN A 147 -6.54 -15.64 -0.52
N ILE A 148 -7.41 -15.12 -1.40
CA ILE A 148 -8.50 -15.88 -2.02
C ILE A 148 -8.01 -16.70 -3.23
N ALA A 149 -7.16 -16.11 -4.06
CA ALA A 149 -6.61 -16.78 -5.23
C ALA A 149 -5.69 -17.95 -4.86
N GLY A 150 -5.03 -17.87 -3.69
CA GLY A 150 -4.10 -18.89 -3.22
C GLY A 150 -2.86 -18.95 -4.12
N ASN A 151 -2.61 -20.13 -4.70
CA ASN A 151 -1.44 -20.37 -5.55
C ASN A 151 -1.66 -19.98 -7.01
N ASP A 152 -2.88 -19.57 -7.39
CA ASP A 152 -3.17 -19.14 -8.76
C ASP A 152 -2.36 -17.88 -9.10
N ILE A 153 -2.08 -17.71 -10.39
CA ILE A 153 -1.35 -16.55 -10.91
C ILE A 153 -2.29 -15.36 -10.96
N LEU A 154 -1.87 -14.25 -10.35
CA LEU A 154 -2.56 -12.96 -10.41
C LEU A 154 -1.80 -11.97 -11.29
N MET A 155 -2.51 -11.28 -12.18
CA MET A 155 -1.93 -10.28 -13.07
C MET A 155 -2.65 -8.94 -12.93
N GLU A 156 -1.89 -7.86 -12.74
CA GLU A 156 -2.43 -6.51 -12.61
C GLU A 156 -2.60 -5.88 -14.00
N PHE A 157 -3.85 -5.69 -14.43
CA PHE A 157 -4.27 -5.19 -15.74
C PHE A 157 -5.06 -3.87 -15.68
N GLY A 158 -4.88 -3.10 -14.61
CA GLY A 158 -5.67 -1.93 -14.25
C GLY A 158 -5.18 -0.60 -14.80
N THR A 159 -3.97 -0.52 -15.36
CA THR A 159 -3.34 0.76 -15.80
C THR A 159 -4.28 1.72 -16.55
N ARG A 160 -5.12 1.23 -17.47
CA ARG A 160 -6.04 2.07 -18.26
C ARG A 160 -7.24 2.64 -17.48
N ARG A 161 -7.44 2.22 -16.24
CA ARG A 161 -8.51 2.63 -15.32
C ARG A 161 -7.97 3.29 -14.06
N ALA A 162 -6.64 3.30 -13.87
CA ALA A 162 -6.02 3.94 -12.74
C ALA A 162 -6.30 5.45 -12.73
N GLN A 163 -6.27 6.04 -11.54
CA GLN A 163 -6.51 7.47 -11.33
C GLN A 163 -5.22 8.25 -11.62
N GLU A 164 -4.89 8.41 -12.91
CA GLU A 164 -3.65 8.99 -13.44
C GLU A 164 -2.39 8.09 -13.43
N ALA A 165 -1.35 8.56 -14.13
CA ALA A 165 -0.13 7.80 -14.42
C ALA A 165 0.64 7.33 -13.17
N ASP A 166 0.77 8.19 -12.15
CA ASP A 166 1.46 7.82 -10.90
C ASP A 166 0.67 6.77 -10.11
N ALA A 167 -0.68 6.84 -10.13
CA ALA A 167 -1.51 5.81 -9.53
C ALA A 167 -1.33 4.47 -10.26
N ALA A 168 -1.31 4.47 -11.59
CA ALA A 168 -1.02 3.26 -12.36
C ALA A 168 0.35 2.67 -11.98
N LEU A 169 1.40 3.49 -11.97
CA LEU A 169 2.78 3.04 -11.76
C LEU A 169 3.01 2.52 -10.33
N TRP A 170 2.71 3.34 -9.32
CA TRP A 170 2.95 3.00 -7.91
C TRP A 170 1.91 2.04 -7.35
N GLY A 171 0.69 2.05 -7.88
CA GLY A 171 -0.34 1.05 -7.55
C GLY A 171 0.05 -0.34 -8.05
N THR A 172 0.59 -0.47 -9.25
CA THR A 172 1.15 -1.74 -9.76
C THR A 172 2.28 -2.26 -8.87
N ARG A 173 3.23 -1.40 -8.44
CA ARG A 173 4.31 -1.78 -7.51
C ARG A 173 3.74 -2.31 -6.19
N ALA A 174 2.79 -1.58 -5.60
CA ALA A 174 2.13 -1.96 -4.36
C ALA A 174 1.38 -3.29 -4.49
N ALA A 175 0.70 -3.54 -5.61
CA ALA A 175 0.03 -4.80 -5.88
C ALA A 175 1.01 -5.98 -5.99
N TYR A 176 2.13 -5.77 -6.69
CA TYR A 176 3.17 -6.79 -6.85
C TYR A 176 3.82 -7.16 -5.52
N LEU A 177 4.20 -6.16 -4.72
CA LEU A 177 4.72 -6.33 -3.36
C LEU A 177 3.81 -7.24 -2.50
N ALA A 178 2.49 -7.06 -2.63
CA ALA A 178 1.50 -7.75 -1.81
C ALA A 178 1.02 -9.09 -2.37
N GLY A 179 1.58 -9.54 -3.50
CA GLY A 179 1.43 -10.92 -3.98
C GLY A 179 0.93 -11.11 -5.40
N PHE A 180 0.63 -10.04 -6.16
CA PHE A 180 0.36 -10.17 -7.60
C PHE A 180 1.62 -10.60 -8.35
N ASP A 181 1.51 -11.46 -9.34
CA ASP A 181 2.66 -12.17 -9.93
C ASP A 181 3.21 -11.49 -11.19
N ALA A 182 2.42 -10.64 -11.85
CA ALA A 182 2.84 -9.87 -13.01
C ALA A 182 1.98 -8.62 -13.22
N THR A 183 2.41 -7.77 -14.16
CA THR A 183 1.65 -6.59 -14.62
C THR A 183 1.62 -6.47 -16.13
N SER A 184 0.61 -5.76 -16.64
CA SER A 184 0.59 -5.25 -18.03
C SER A 184 1.34 -3.92 -18.21
N ASN A 185 1.70 -3.24 -17.12
CA ASN A 185 2.31 -1.92 -17.16
C ASN A 185 3.79 -2.02 -17.52
N MET A 186 4.13 -1.71 -18.77
CA MET A 186 5.50 -1.78 -19.27
C MET A 186 6.45 -0.81 -18.56
N LEU A 187 5.96 0.34 -18.09
CA LEU A 187 6.78 1.29 -17.35
C LEU A 187 7.10 0.75 -15.94
N ALA A 188 6.12 0.14 -15.27
CA ALA A 188 6.35 -0.52 -13.98
C ALA A 188 7.34 -1.68 -14.10
N GLY A 189 7.23 -2.50 -15.15
CA GLY A 189 8.20 -3.55 -15.43
C GLY A 189 9.62 -3.01 -15.64
N LYS A 190 9.76 -1.92 -16.41
CA LYS A 190 11.05 -1.25 -16.63
C LYS A 190 11.64 -0.66 -15.35
N MET A 191 10.82 0.01 -14.54
CA MET A 191 11.29 0.77 -13.38
C MET A 191 11.54 -0.10 -12.14
N PHE A 192 10.70 -1.11 -11.93
CA PHE A 192 10.69 -1.89 -10.69
C PHE A 192 11.07 -3.36 -10.90
N GLY A 193 11.40 -3.79 -12.12
CA GLY A 193 11.76 -5.17 -12.42
C GLY A 193 10.59 -6.16 -12.34
N ILE A 194 9.35 -5.67 -12.30
CA ILE A 194 8.14 -6.50 -12.20
C ILE A 194 7.98 -7.32 -13.50
N PRO A 195 7.74 -8.64 -13.42
CA PRO A 195 7.41 -9.45 -14.59
C PRO A 195 6.24 -8.86 -15.37
N THR A 196 6.44 -8.64 -16.68
CA THR A 196 5.38 -8.15 -17.55
C THR A 196 4.69 -9.30 -18.28
N LYS A 197 3.37 -9.23 -18.35
CA LYS A 197 2.52 -10.18 -19.08
C LYS A 197 1.49 -9.43 -19.90
N GLY A 198 1.23 -9.94 -21.10
CA GLY A 198 0.25 -9.40 -22.02
C GLY A 198 -0.09 -10.43 -23.09
N THR A 199 -1.32 -10.36 -23.57
CA THR A 199 -1.82 -11.14 -24.70
C THR A 199 -2.00 -10.20 -25.89
N HIS A 200 -2.89 -10.52 -26.83
CA HIS A 200 -3.51 -9.53 -27.70
C HIS A 200 -4.88 -9.07 -27.16
N ALA A 201 -5.44 -8.02 -27.76
CA ALA A 201 -6.78 -7.48 -27.45
C ALA A 201 -7.77 -7.79 -28.58
N HIS A 202 -9.06 -7.50 -28.36
CA HIS A 202 -10.10 -7.66 -29.39
C HIS A 202 -9.78 -6.88 -30.68
N SER A 203 -9.17 -5.71 -30.57
CA SER A 203 -8.78 -4.90 -31.73
C SER A 203 -7.82 -5.63 -32.68
N TRP A 204 -6.99 -6.54 -32.17
CA TRP A 204 -6.13 -7.39 -33.00
C TRP A 204 -6.96 -8.41 -33.79
N VAL A 205 -7.93 -9.06 -33.14
CA VAL A 205 -8.80 -10.03 -33.83
C VAL A 205 -9.66 -9.32 -34.89
N GLN A 206 -10.23 -8.17 -34.54
CA GLN A 206 -11.08 -7.38 -35.42
C GLN A 206 -10.34 -6.72 -36.60
N SER A 207 -9.00 -6.61 -36.55
CA SER A 207 -8.20 -6.04 -37.65
C SER A 207 -7.85 -7.05 -38.74
N HIS A 208 -8.35 -8.28 -38.66
CA HIS A 208 -8.11 -9.35 -39.62
C HIS A 208 -9.43 -9.82 -40.23
N ASP A 209 -9.35 -10.42 -41.42
CA ASP A 209 -10.52 -10.91 -42.15
C ASP A 209 -11.21 -12.09 -41.44
N SER A 210 -10.47 -12.85 -40.62
CA SER A 210 -11.04 -13.90 -39.77
C SER A 210 -10.30 -14.03 -38.43
N GLU A 211 -10.98 -14.61 -37.45
CA GLU A 211 -10.43 -14.90 -36.12
C GLU A 211 -9.27 -15.92 -36.19
N GLU A 212 -9.37 -16.93 -37.07
CA GLU A 212 -8.31 -17.91 -37.30
C GLU A 212 -7.04 -17.23 -37.80
N LEU A 213 -7.19 -16.35 -38.81
CA LEU A 213 -6.07 -15.62 -39.38
C LEU A 213 -5.39 -14.75 -38.31
N ALA A 214 -6.17 -14.07 -37.46
CA ALA A 214 -5.62 -13.28 -36.36
C ALA A 214 -4.80 -14.14 -35.39
N PHE A 215 -5.29 -15.32 -35.04
CA PHE A 215 -4.59 -16.25 -34.14
C PHE A 215 -3.31 -16.81 -34.77
N GLU A 216 -3.36 -17.22 -36.04
CA GLU A 216 -2.19 -17.71 -36.77
C GLU A 216 -1.11 -16.63 -36.84
N ARG A 217 -1.47 -15.40 -37.24
CA ARG A 217 -0.52 -14.28 -37.32
C ARG A 217 0.09 -13.92 -35.97
N PHE A 218 -0.69 -13.99 -34.89
CA PHE A 218 -0.16 -13.76 -33.56
C PHE A 218 0.85 -14.84 -33.15
N ALA A 219 0.54 -16.11 -33.41
CA ALA A 219 1.43 -17.23 -33.11
C ALA A 219 2.70 -17.25 -33.98
N GLU A 220 2.62 -16.78 -35.23
CA GLU A 220 3.78 -16.59 -36.11
C GLU A 220 4.72 -15.50 -35.58
N ALA A 221 4.16 -14.37 -35.13
CA ALA A 221 4.94 -13.24 -34.62
C ALA A 221 5.55 -13.51 -33.24
N LEU A 222 4.84 -14.23 -32.36
CA LEU A 222 5.23 -14.49 -30.96
C LEU A 222 5.15 -15.98 -30.61
N PRO A 223 5.99 -16.84 -31.22
CA PRO A 223 5.85 -18.30 -31.14
C PRO A 223 6.17 -18.90 -29.77
N GLY A 224 6.79 -18.14 -28.86
CA GLY A 224 7.22 -18.64 -27.55
C GLY A 224 6.17 -18.53 -26.44
N GLN A 225 5.16 -17.66 -26.58
CA GLN A 225 4.13 -17.43 -25.56
C GLN A 225 2.79 -17.10 -26.24
N VAL A 226 2.14 -18.12 -26.81
CA VAL A 226 0.86 -17.95 -27.50
C VAL A 226 -0.29 -18.02 -26.49
N THR A 227 -0.90 -16.88 -26.20
CA THR A 227 -2.16 -16.80 -25.43
C THR A 227 -3.22 -16.08 -26.26
N LEU A 228 -4.34 -16.76 -26.52
CA LEU A 228 -5.35 -16.30 -27.48
C LEU A 228 -6.61 -15.81 -26.77
N LEU A 229 -7.11 -14.63 -27.17
CA LEU A 229 -8.39 -14.09 -26.71
C LEU A 229 -9.53 -14.70 -27.54
N VAL A 230 -10.37 -15.53 -26.92
CA VAL A 230 -11.29 -16.41 -27.63
C VAL A 230 -12.75 -15.94 -27.66
N ASP A 231 -13.05 -14.77 -27.11
CA ASP A 231 -14.43 -14.30 -26.93
C ASP A 231 -14.76 -13.04 -27.75
N THR A 232 -14.09 -12.83 -28.89
CA THR A 232 -14.37 -11.68 -29.76
C THR A 232 -15.73 -11.80 -30.47
N TYR A 233 -16.11 -13.01 -30.91
CA TYR A 233 -17.38 -13.26 -31.61
C TYR A 233 -18.28 -14.25 -30.86
N ASP A 234 -17.84 -15.50 -30.69
CA ASP A 234 -18.51 -16.52 -29.87
C ASP A 234 -17.45 -17.44 -29.27
N THR A 235 -17.38 -17.48 -27.94
CA THR A 235 -16.37 -18.25 -27.19
C THR A 235 -16.38 -19.73 -27.57
N LEU A 236 -17.55 -20.37 -27.52
CA LEU A 236 -17.64 -21.84 -27.62
C LEU A 236 -17.85 -22.34 -29.05
N LYS A 237 -18.37 -21.48 -29.94
CA LYS A 237 -18.64 -21.83 -31.34
C LYS A 237 -17.58 -21.33 -32.32
N SER A 238 -16.75 -20.37 -31.93
CA SER A 238 -15.72 -19.76 -32.79
C SER A 238 -14.35 -19.79 -32.13
N GLY A 239 -14.11 -18.99 -31.09
CA GLY A 239 -12.75 -18.74 -30.62
C GLY A 239 -12.06 -19.95 -30.00
N VAL A 240 -12.73 -20.72 -29.13
CA VAL A 240 -12.15 -21.96 -28.57
C VAL A 240 -11.92 -23.01 -29.65
N PRO A 241 -12.87 -23.30 -30.57
CA PRO A 241 -12.60 -24.14 -31.73
C PRO A 241 -11.36 -23.73 -32.55
N HIS A 242 -11.24 -22.45 -32.94
CA HIS A 242 -10.09 -21.96 -33.72
C HIS A 242 -8.78 -22.05 -32.93
N ALA A 243 -8.82 -21.76 -31.61
CA ALA A 243 -7.66 -21.93 -30.74
C ALA A 243 -7.21 -23.40 -30.64
N ILE A 244 -8.15 -24.36 -30.61
CA ILE A 244 -7.84 -25.80 -30.60
C ILE A 244 -7.17 -26.21 -31.92
N GLU A 245 -7.69 -25.76 -33.06
CA GLU A 245 -7.10 -26.07 -34.38
C GLU A 245 -5.66 -25.56 -34.47
N LEU A 246 -5.42 -24.31 -34.08
CA LEU A 246 -4.08 -23.75 -34.02
C LEU A 246 -3.20 -24.46 -33.00
N GLY A 247 -3.73 -24.81 -31.83
CA GLY A 247 -3.00 -25.56 -30.80
C GLY A 247 -2.46 -26.90 -31.32
N LYS A 248 -3.28 -27.65 -32.08
CA LYS A 248 -2.86 -28.90 -32.73
C LYS A 248 -1.80 -28.66 -33.81
N LYS A 249 -1.95 -27.61 -34.62
CA LYS A 249 -0.95 -27.20 -35.63
C LYS A 249 0.39 -26.86 -34.97
N LEU A 250 0.37 -26.15 -33.83
CA LEU A 250 1.57 -25.83 -33.06
C LEU A 250 2.22 -27.09 -32.47
N GLN A 251 1.45 -28.04 -31.93
CA GLN A 251 1.98 -29.32 -31.42
C GLN A 251 2.72 -30.12 -32.51
N GLN A 252 2.18 -30.16 -33.73
CA GLN A 252 2.84 -30.81 -34.87
C GLN A 252 4.19 -30.15 -35.24
N GLN A 253 4.36 -28.87 -34.90
CA GLN A 253 5.61 -28.12 -35.10
C GLN A 253 6.54 -28.18 -33.87
N GLY A 254 6.20 -28.96 -32.84
CA GLY A 254 6.96 -29.00 -31.58
C GLY A 254 6.79 -27.73 -30.72
N LYS A 255 5.77 -26.91 -31.00
CA LYS A 255 5.40 -25.71 -30.25
C LYS A 255 4.15 -25.96 -29.41
N LYS A 256 3.78 -25.01 -28.55
CA LYS A 256 2.61 -25.13 -27.67
C LYS A 256 1.76 -23.86 -27.68
N LEU A 257 0.45 -24.05 -27.65
CA LEU A 257 -0.49 -23.02 -27.19
C LEU A 257 -0.35 -22.93 -25.67
N ALA A 258 -0.03 -21.76 -25.13
CA ALA A 258 0.18 -21.62 -23.69
C ALA A 258 -1.15 -21.48 -22.95
N ALA A 259 -2.05 -20.64 -23.45
CA ALA A 259 -3.33 -20.38 -22.81
C ALA A 259 -4.41 -19.85 -23.75
N VAL A 260 -5.65 -19.89 -23.29
CA VAL A 260 -6.77 -19.12 -23.85
C VAL A 260 -7.28 -18.12 -22.80
N ARG A 261 -7.74 -16.95 -23.23
CA ARG A 261 -8.27 -15.90 -22.35
C ARG A 261 -9.76 -15.68 -22.58
N LEU A 262 -10.52 -15.68 -21.48
CA LEU A 262 -11.93 -15.32 -21.39
C LEU A 262 -12.06 -13.92 -20.75
N ASP A 263 -12.76 -12.99 -21.39
CA ASP A 263 -12.90 -11.60 -20.94
C ASP A 263 -14.38 -11.15 -20.82
N SER A 264 -15.33 -12.09 -20.98
CA SER A 264 -16.76 -11.79 -20.97
C SER A 264 -17.63 -13.02 -20.68
N GLY A 265 -18.93 -12.78 -20.45
CA GLY A 265 -19.92 -13.83 -20.20
C GLY A 265 -19.86 -14.47 -18.81
N ASP A 266 -20.55 -15.60 -18.66
CA ASP A 266 -20.49 -16.41 -17.43
C ASP A 266 -19.17 -17.19 -17.38
N LEU A 267 -18.19 -16.64 -16.68
CA LEU A 267 -16.84 -17.19 -16.60
C LEU A 267 -16.79 -18.59 -15.97
N ALA A 268 -17.72 -18.94 -15.06
CA ALA A 268 -17.75 -20.28 -14.48
C ALA A 268 -18.18 -21.30 -15.54
N TYR A 269 -19.31 -21.05 -16.21
CA TYR A 269 -19.81 -21.92 -17.28
C TYR A 269 -18.81 -22.01 -18.45
N LEU A 270 -18.31 -20.86 -18.91
CA LEU A 270 -17.41 -20.78 -20.07
C LEU A 270 -16.06 -21.45 -19.79
N SER A 271 -15.48 -21.28 -18.59
CA SER A 271 -14.21 -21.95 -18.25
C SER A 271 -14.37 -23.47 -18.17
N ILE A 272 -15.45 -23.98 -17.57
CA ILE A 272 -15.74 -25.42 -17.51
C ILE A 272 -15.88 -26.00 -18.92
N LYS A 273 -16.67 -25.37 -19.79
CA LYS A 273 -16.86 -25.85 -21.16
C LYS A 273 -15.61 -25.73 -22.01
N THR A 274 -14.86 -24.65 -21.86
CA THR A 274 -13.55 -24.47 -22.52
C THR A 274 -12.59 -25.58 -22.11
N ARG A 275 -12.52 -25.91 -20.81
CA ARG A 275 -11.68 -27.00 -20.29
C ARG A 275 -12.08 -28.35 -20.89
N GLU A 276 -13.38 -28.68 -20.90
CA GLU A 276 -13.89 -29.92 -21.52
C GLU A 276 -13.50 -30.02 -23.01
N MET A 277 -13.60 -28.92 -23.76
CA MET A 277 -13.26 -28.88 -25.19
C MET A 277 -11.75 -29.05 -25.43
N LEU A 278 -10.91 -28.40 -24.64
CA LEU A 278 -9.45 -28.53 -24.71
C LEU A 278 -9.00 -29.96 -24.35
N ASP A 279 -9.55 -30.54 -23.28
CA ASP A 279 -9.18 -31.89 -22.82
C ASP A 279 -9.58 -32.95 -23.86
N LYS A 280 -10.80 -32.84 -24.42
CA LYS A 280 -11.25 -33.72 -25.52
C LYS A 280 -10.37 -33.60 -26.77
N ALA A 281 -9.73 -32.45 -26.96
CA ALA A 281 -8.81 -32.21 -28.06
C ALA A 281 -7.35 -32.65 -27.78
N GLY A 282 -7.05 -33.15 -26.57
CA GLY A 282 -5.70 -33.54 -26.15
C GLY A 282 -4.81 -32.35 -25.74
N LEU A 283 -5.41 -31.22 -25.37
CA LEU A 283 -4.75 -29.97 -24.99
C LEU A 283 -4.88 -29.68 -23.49
N GLU A 284 -4.66 -30.70 -22.66
CA GLU A 284 -4.82 -30.66 -21.20
C GLU A 284 -3.87 -29.66 -20.51
N ASP A 285 -2.74 -29.34 -21.14
CA ASP A 285 -1.73 -28.42 -20.62
C ASP A 285 -1.98 -26.94 -20.95
N VAL A 286 -2.93 -26.63 -21.84
CA VAL A 286 -3.30 -25.25 -22.19
C VAL A 286 -4.02 -24.60 -21.02
N GLN A 287 -3.52 -23.48 -20.49
CA GLN A 287 -4.14 -22.80 -19.35
C GLN A 287 -5.35 -21.96 -19.76
N ILE A 288 -6.21 -21.65 -18.79
CA ILE A 288 -7.35 -20.72 -18.95
C ILE A 288 -7.09 -19.48 -18.10
N VAL A 289 -7.02 -18.33 -18.77
CA VAL A 289 -6.92 -17.01 -18.15
C VAL A 289 -8.30 -16.37 -18.13
N ALA A 290 -8.71 -15.79 -17.01
CA ALA A 290 -9.91 -14.97 -16.93
C ALA A 290 -9.57 -13.52 -16.60
N SER A 291 -10.21 -12.59 -17.30
CA SER A 291 -10.33 -11.18 -16.92
C SER A 291 -11.80 -10.77 -17.06
N ASN A 292 -12.18 -9.64 -16.46
CA ASN A 292 -13.48 -8.92 -16.54
C ASN A 292 -13.97 -8.48 -15.16
N ASP A 293 -13.66 -7.24 -14.75
CA ASP A 293 -14.08 -6.61 -13.49
C ASP A 293 -14.01 -7.53 -12.24
N LEU A 294 -13.00 -8.40 -12.21
CA LEU A 294 -12.74 -9.33 -11.12
C LEU A 294 -12.30 -8.60 -9.85
N ASP A 295 -12.62 -9.19 -8.71
CA ASP A 295 -12.22 -8.81 -7.34
C ASP A 295 -12.16 -10.07 -6.45
N GLU A 296 -11.86 -9.92 -5.17
CA GLU A 296 -11.79 -11.04 -4.23
C GLU A 296 -13.13 -11.78 -4.07
N HIS A 297 -14.27 -11.11 -4.24
CA HIS A 297 -15.60 -11.69 -4.04
C HIS A 297 -16.01 -12.54 -5.24
N THR A 298 -15.83 -12.00 -6.43
CA THR A 298 -16.11 -12.68 -7.71
C THR A 298 -15.15 -13.85 -7.93
N ILE A 299 -13.84 -13.69 -7.65
CA ILE A 299 -12.87 -14.79 -7.72
C ILE A 299 -13.26 -15.91 -6.74
N LEU A 300 -13.61 -15.58 -5.49
CA LEU A 300 -14.06 -16.59 -4.52
C LEU A 300 -15.28 -17.35 -5.03
N ASN A 301 -16.29 -16.63 -5.55
CA ASN A 301 -17.52 -17.24 -6.05
C ASN A 301 -17.27 -18.15 -7.26
N LEU A 302 -16.43 -17.71 -8.22
CA LEU A 302 -16.03 -18.52 -9.37
C LEU A 302 -15.31 -19.81 -8.93
N LYS A 303 -14.39 -19.72 -7.96
CA LYS A 303 -13.72 -20.91 -7.41
C LYS A 303 -14.69 -21.86 -6.72
N VAL A 304 -15.64 -21.35 -5.93
CA VAL A 304 -16.69 -22.17 -5.27
C VAL A 304 -17.59 -22.88 -6.28
N GLN A 305 -17.89 -22.23 -7.42
CA GLN A 305 -18.67 -22.82 -8.51
C GLN A 305 -17.89 -23.88 -9.32
N GLY A 306 -16.60 -24.09 -9.03
CA GLY A 306 -15.77 -25.05 -9.75
C GLY A 306 -15.25 -24.55 -11.11
N ALA A 307 -15.19 -23.22 -11.30
CA ALA A 307 -14.60 -22.64 -12.50
C ALA A 307 -13.19 -23.18 -12.76
N ARG A 308 -12.88 -23.46 -14.03
CA ARG A 308 -11.60 -24.07 -14.45
C ARG A 308 -10.66 -22.98 -14.96
N ILE A 309 -10.33 -22.03 -14.08
CA ILE A 309 -9.49 -20.88 -14.38
C ILE A 309 -8.16 -21.04 -13.64
N ASP A 310 -7.04 -20.88 -14.35
CA ASP A 310 -5.69 -21.08 -13.84
C ASP A 310 -5.01 -19.75 -13.45
N SER A 311 -5.45 -18.64 -14.04
CA SER A 311 -4.89 -17.31 -13.77
C SER A 311 -5.90 -16.19 -13.96
N TRP A 312 -5.71 -15.10 -13.21
CA TRP A 312 -6.69 -14.03 -13.08
C TRP A 312 -6.07 -12.67 -13.43
N GLY A 313 -6.64 -12.00 -14.43
CA GLY A 313 -6.34 -10.62 -14.78
C GLY A 313 -7.28 -9.68 -14.04
N VAL A 314 -6.77 -8.94 -13.06
CA VAL A 314 -7.54 -8.01 -12.24
C VAL A 314 -7.19 -6.57 -12.61
N GLY A 315 -8.21 -5.78 -12.93
CA GLY A 315 -8.05 -4.41 -13.43
C GLY A 315 -8.60 -3.37 -12.46
N THR A 316 -9.77 -2.82 -12.80
CA THR A 316 -10.42 -1.68 -12.14
C THR A 316 -10.52 -1.86 -10.63
N GLN A 317 -11.10 -2.98 -10.17
CA GLN A 317 -11.42 -3.22 -8.75
C GLN A 317 -10.19 -3.20 -7.84
N LEU A 318 -9.03 -3.59 -8.36
CA LEU A 318 -7.76 -3.53 -7.66
C LEU A 318 -7.17 -2.12 -7.70
N ILE A 319 -6.85 -1.60 -8.89
CA ILE A 319 -5.97 -0.43 -9.03
C ILE A 319 -6.59 0.86 -8.53
N THR A 320 -7.92 0.93 -8.46
CA THR A 320 -8.67 2.06 -7.91
C THR A 320 -9.16 1.80 -6.50
N ALA A 321 -8.98 0.58 -5.97
CA ALA A 321 -9.62 0.12 -4.74
C ALA A 321 -11.12 0.47 -4.72
N ALA A 322 -11.84 0.04 -5.76
CA ALA A 322 -13.12 0.65 -6.17
C ALA A 322 -14.21 0.66 -5.07
N ASP A 323 -14.22 -0.33 -4.18
CA ASP A 323 -15.16 -0.45 -3.06
C ASP A 323 -14.83 0.51 -1.90
N GLN A 324 -13.59 0.94 -1.77
CA GLN A 324 -13.15 1.96 -0.82
C GLN A 324 -11.88 2.66 -1.32
N PRO A 325 -11.98 3.72 -2.14
CA PRO A 325 -10.84 4.31 -2.86
C PRO A 325 -9.93 5.20 -1.99
N THR A 326 -10.07 5.14 -0.65
CA THR A 326 -9.24 5.90 0.28
C THR A 326 -8.96 5.11 1.57
N LEU A 327 -7.73 5.23 2.09
CA LEU A 327 -7.35 4.64 3.39
C LEU A 327 -7.80 5.50 4.58
N GLY A 328 -7.75 6.83 4.45
CA GLY A 328 -8.08 7.76 5.53
C GLY A 328 -6.96 7.95 6.56
N GLY A 329 -5.70 7.82 6.14
CA GLY A 329 -4.52 8.18 6.93
C GLY A 329 -4.46 9.68 7.23
N VAL A 330 -3.91 10.01 8.39
CA VAL A 330 -3.79 11.36 8.94
C VAL A 330 -2.39 11.56 9.50
N TYR A 331 -1.94 12.81 9.50
CA TYR A 331 -0.66 13.23 10.08
C TYR A 331 -0.92 14.21 11.22
N LYS A 332 -0.30 14.01 12.38
CA LYS A 332 -0.66 14.76 13.60
C LYS A 332 0.55 15.11 14.43
N LEU A 333 0.60 16.35 14.92
CA LEU A 333 1.55 16.80 15.94
C LEU A 333 1.29 16.05 17.25
N VAL A 334 2.30 15.35 17.74
CA VAL A 334 2.23 14.55 18.98
C VAL A 334 3.12 15.11 20.08
N ALA A 335 4.18 15.83 19.73
CA ALA A 335 5.01 16.57 20.67
C ALA A 335 5.61 17.82 20.03
N ARG A 336 5.91 18.84 20.83
CA ARG A 336 6.61 20.06 20.40
C ARG A 336 7.59 20.51 21.46
N GLU A 337 8.57 21.30 21.07
CA GLU A 337 9.51 21.92 22.00
C GLU A 337 8.81 22.93 22.94
N GLY A 338 9.10 22.81 24.22
CA GLY A 338 8.76 23.74 25.29
C GLY A 338 9.78 24.88 25.40
N GLU A 339 9.53 25.83 26.30
CA GLU A 339 10.44 26.96 26.52
C GLU A 339 11.78 26.55 27.16
N ASP A 340 11.79 25.42 27.87
CA ASP A 340 12.95 24.82 28.51
C ASP A 340 13.72 23.84 27.60
N GLY A 341 13.34 23.73 26.32
CA GLY A 341 13.92 22.80 25.36
C GLY A 341 13.44 21.35 25.49
N SER A 342 12.55 21.04 26.44
CA SER A 342 11.95 19.70 26.59
C SER A 342 10.84 19.47 25.57
N TYR A 343 10.52 18.20 25.27
CA TYR A 343 9.37 17.86 24.45
C TYR A 343 8.08 17.85 25.28
N LEU A 344 7.14 18.72 24.93
CA LEU A 344 5.81 18.78 25.50
C LEU A 344 4.82 17.95 24.66
N PRO A 345 4.13 16.96 25.25
CA PRO A 345 3.14 16.16 24.54
C PRO A 345 1.92 17.00 24.13
N THR A 346 1.42 16.82 22.91
CA THR A 346 0.27 17.55 22.36
C THR A 346 -0.90 16.60 22.07
N ILE A 347 -2.12 17.06 22.36
CA ILE A 347 -3.35 16.30 22.12
C ILE A 347 -4.32 17.10 21.24
N LYS A 348 -5.00 16.41 20.33
CA LYS A 348 -6.12 16.95 19.58
C LYS A 348 -7.39 16.28 20.07
N ILE A 349 -8.31 17.07 20.62
CA ILE A 349 -9.64 16.62 21.06
C ILE A 349 -10.64 16.75 19.91
N SER A 350 -11.65 15.89 19.89
CA SER A 350 -12.68 15.86 18.86
C SER A 350 -14.02 15.49 19.48
N GLY A 351 -15.13 15.98 18.91
CA GLY A 351 -16.47 15.50 19.30
C GLY A 351 -16.72 14.01 19.01
N ASN A 352 -15.83 13.38 18.25
CA ASN A 352 -15.75 11.94 18.03
C ASN A 352 -14.65 11.37 18.94
N PRO A 353 -14.98 10.55 19.96
CA PRO A 353 -13.98 10.00 20.88
C PRO A 353 -12.87 9.21 20.18
N GLU A 354 -13.19 8.48 19.11
CA GLU A 354 -12.22 7.73 18.31
C GLU A 354 -11.24 8.63 17.54
N LYS A 355 -11.51 9.95 17.47
CA LYS A 355 -10.65 10.93 16.82
C LYS A 355 -9.63 11.61 17.75
N VAL A 356 -9.67 11.31 19.05
CA VAL A 356 -8.72 11.83 20.04
C VAL A 356 -7.35 11.19 19.85
N THR A 357 -6.31 12.00 19.63
CA THR A 357 -4.96 11.51 19.38
C THR A 357 -4.29 10.99 20.66
N THR A 358 -3.33 10.07 20.51
CA THR A 358 -2.47 9.63 21.61
C THR A 358 -1.21 10.50 21.63
N PRO A 359 -0.95 11.25 22.72
CA PRO A 359 0.06 12.30 22.75
C PRO A 359 1.47 11.78 23.07
N GLY A 360 2.49 12.58 22.72
CA GLY A 360 3.91 12.31 22.95
C GLY A 360 4.59 11.50 21.84
N ILE A 361 5.92 11.45 21.90
CA ILE A 361 6.80 10.70 20.98
C ILE A 361 6.71 9.22 21.34
N LYS A 362 6.39 8.35 20.38
CA LYS A 362 6.04 6.95 20.69
C LYS A 362 7.01 5.97 20.06
N GLU A 363 7.35 4.95 20.82
CA GLU A 363 7.92 3.72 20.29
C GLU A 363 6.82 2.68 20.10
N MET A 364 7.00 1.84 19.09
CA MET A 364 6.03 0.82 18.72
C MET A 364 6.70 -0.54 18.63
N TYR A 365 6.13 -1.51 19.36
CA TYR A 365 6.61 -2.88 19.41
C TYR A 365 5.51 -3.87 19.03
N ARG A 366 5.85 -4.84 18.19
CA ARG A 366 5.07 -6.06 18.01
C ARG A 366 5.53 -7.10 19.00
N LEU A 367 4.61 -7.57 19.85
CA LEU A 367 4.89 -8.58 20.85
C LEU A 367 4.64 -9.95 20.25
N ILE A 368 5.68 -10.76 20.15
CA ILE A 368 5.62 -12.11 19.57
C ILE A 368 5.76 -13.13 20.69
N ASP A 369 4.87 -14.10 20.73
CA ASP A 369 5.01 -15.26 21.62
C ASP A 369 6.14 -16.17 21.10
N PRO A 370 7.24 -16.37 21.84
CA PRO A 370 8.37 -17.19 21.40
C PRO A 370 8.01 -18.66 21.24
N ALA A 371 6.97 -19.16 21.92
CA ALA A 371 6.56 -20.56 21.83
C ALA A 371 5.80 -20.86 20.53
N THR A 372 4.99 -19.91 20.06
CA THR A 372 4.16 -20.09 18.85
C THR A 372 4.71 -19.36 17.63
N GLY A 373 5.60 -18.38 17.83
CA GLY A 373 6.07 -17.47 16.79
C GLY A 373 5.00 -16.47 16.33
N LYS A 374 3.89 -16.34 17.07
CA LYS A 374 2.72 -15.55 16.65
C LYS A 374 2.66 -14.20 17.36
N ALA A 375 2.19 -13.20 16.63
CA ALA A 375 1.93 -11.87 17.15
C ALA A 375 0.76 -11.89 18.13
N VAL A 376 0.98 -11.33 19.32
CA VAL A 376 0.01 -11.30 20.44
C VAL A 376 -0.68 -9.95 20.53
N ALA A 377 0.09 -8.87 20.35
CA ALA A 377 -0.39 -7.50 20.41
C ALA A 377 0.68 -6.55 19.85
N ASP A 378 0.23 -5.41 19.34
CA ASP A 378 1.10 -4.25 19.12
C ASP A 378 0.95 -3.29 20.31
N TYR A 379 2.07 -2.75 20.76
CA TYR A 379 2.20 -2.02 22.02
C TYR A 379 2.95 -0.71 21.81
N LEU A 380 2.31 0.40 22.19
CA LEU A 380 2.91 1.74 22.21
C LEU A 380 3.35 2.11 23.62
N CYS A 381 4.55 2.68 23.73
CA CYS A 381 5.08 3.22 24.98
C CYS A 381 6.00 4.41 24.69
N TYR A 382 6.36 5.16 25.73
CA TYR A 382 7.33 6.24 25.60
C TYR A 382 8.76 5.68 25.54
N PRO A 383 9.71 6.38 24.87
CA PRO A 383 11.09 5.90 24.71
C PRO A 383 11.79 5.53 26.02
N GLU A 384 11.46 6.17 27.14
CA GLU A 384 12.00 5.87 28.46
C GLU A 384 11.52 4.53 29.06
N GLU A 385 10.43 3.95 28.55
CA GLU A 385 9.80 2.72 29.05
C GLU A 385 10.50 1.45 28.53
N GLN A 386 11.75 1.25 28.94
CA GLN A 386 12.63 0.16 28.47
C GLN A 386 12.23 -1.25 28.96
N GLN A 387 11.25 -1.37 29.85
CA GLN A 387 10.73 -2.65 30.38
C GLN A 387 10.25 -3.60 29.28
N VAL A 388 9.71 -3.06 28.19
CA VAL A 388 9.21 -3.86 27.06
C VAL A 388 10.33 -4.66 26.40
N LEU A 389 11.51 -4.06 26.24
CA LEU A 389 12.69 -4.69 25.62
C LEU A 389 13.36 -5.72 26.53
N LYS A 390 13.16 -5.61 27.85
CA LYS A 390 13.68 -6.56 28.84
C LYS A 390 12.82 -7.81 28.97
N GLY A 391 11.68 -7.88 28.29
CA GLY A 391 10.71 -8.98 28.40
C GLY A 391 10.01 -9.03 29.76
N GLU A 392 10.03 -7.91 30.49
CA GLU A 392 9.34 -7.79 31.78
C GLU A 392 7.81 -7.86 31.57
N PRO A 393 7.03 -8.27 32.57
CA PRO A 393 5.58 -8.31 32.44
C PRO A 393 4.99 -6.92 32.14
N ILE A 394 4.24 -6.79 31.05
CA ILE A 394 3.60 -5.53 30.64
C ILE A 394 2.09 -5.61 30.72
N GLU A 395 1.47 -4.50 31.10
CA GLU A 395 0.01 -4.33 31.04
C GLU A 395 -0.39 -3.74 29.69
N LEU A 396 -1.32 -4.42 29.03
CA LEU A 396 -1.88 -4.03 27.76
C LEU A 396 -3.20 -3.28 28.00
N ILE A 397 -3.17 -1.96 27.84
CA ILE A 397 -4.37 -1.12 27.96
C ILE A 397 -4.92 -0.81 26.57
N ASN A 398 -6.16 -1.22 26.31
CA ASN A 398 -6.85 -0.81 25.09
C ASN A 398 -7.42 0.62 25.26
N PRO A 399 -6.98 1.60 24.45
CA PRO A 399 -7.40 2.99 24.63
C PRO A 399 -8.89 3.25 24.34
N SER A 400 -9.56 2.36 23.59
CA SER A 400 -10.99 2.45 23.30
C SER A 400 -11.85 1.70 24.31
N HIS A 401 -11.31 0.63 24.90
CA HIS A 401 -11.99 -0.21 25.88
C HIS A 401 -11.07 -0.49 27.07
N PRO A 402 -10.80 0.51 27.95
CA PRO A 402 -9.79 0.39 29.00
C PRO A 402 -10.05 -0.72 30.04
N TYR A 403 -11.31 -1.17 30.14
CA TYR A 403 -11.69 -2.32 30.97
C TYR A 403 -11.21 -3.68 30.42
N LEU A 404 -10.78 -3.73 29.16
CA LEU A 404 -10.13 -4.88 28.54
C LEU A 404 -8.62 -4.75 28.73
N ASN A 405 -8.15 -4.92 29.96
CA ASN A 405 -6.72 -5.02 30.24
C ASN A 405 -6.28 -6.48 30.32
N LYS A 406 -5.05 -6.74 29.86
CA LYS A 406 -4.41 -8.05 29.96
C LYS A 406 -2.95 -7.85 30.32
N LYS A 407 -2.43 -8.69 31.21
CA LYS A 407 -0.99 -8.78 31.46
C LYS A 407 -0.38 -9.79 30.50
N VAL A 408 0.69 -9.40 29.83
CA VAL A 408 1.45 -10.30 28.94
C VAL A 408 2.83 -10.52 29.52
N THR A 409 3.26 -11.78 29.50
CA THR A 409 4.55 -12.25 29.99
C THR A 409 5.16 -13.16 28.93
N ASN A 410 6.49 -13.34 28.97
CA ASN A 410 7.20 -14.25 28.06
C ASN A 410 6.95 -13.94 26.58
N TYR A 411 7.31 -12.73 26.15
CA TYR A 411 7.20 -12.26 24.78
C TYR A 411 8.56 -11.76 24.26
N ARG A 412 8.73 -11.76 22.95
CA ARG A 412 9.80 -11.03 22.25
C ARG A 412 9.22 -9.74 21.68
N ALA A 413 9.77 -8.59 22.07
CA ALA A 413 9.38 -7.31 21.50
C ALA A 413 10.18 -7.02 20.23
N GLU A 414 9.49 -6.81 19.12
CA GLU A 414 10.09 -6.41 17.84
C GLU A 414 9.76 -4.94 17.55
N PRO A 415 10.75 -4.03 17.51
CA PRO A 415 10.49 -2.63 17.18
C PRO A 415 10.04 -2.51 15.73
N LEU A 416 8.95 -1.78 15.49
CA LEU A 416 8.43 -1.59 14.13
C LEU A 416 8.93 -0.32 13.46
N LEU A 417 9.17 0.76 14.21
CA LEU A 417 9.72 2.00 13.65
C LEU A 417 11.24 1.86 13.48
N THR A 418 11.70 1.92 12.23
CA THR A 418 13.12 1.90 11.87
C THR A 418 13.56 3.31 11.48
N PRO A 419 14.75 3.79 11.90
CA PRO A 419 15.29 5.06 11.41
C PRO A 419 15.51 4.99 9.89
N VAL A 420 15.00 5.98 9.17
CA VAL A 420 15.15 6.13 7.72
C VAL A 420 16.07 7.29 7.40
N PHE A 421 15.73 8.47 7.92
CA PHE A 421 16.61 9.62 7.93
C PHE A 421 16.99 9.97 9.36
N VAL A 422 18.26 10.29 9.59
CA VAL A 422 18.76 10.84 10.86
C VAL A 422 19.49 12.12 10.53
N GLU A 423 19.02 13.23 11.08
CA GLU A 423 19.60 14.56 10.85
C GLU A 423 19.74 14.93 9.35
N GLY A 424 18.75 14.57 8.53
CA GLY A 424 18.72 14.81 7.08
C GLY A 424 19.42 13.73 6.24
N GLU A 425 20.19 12.83 6.85
CA GLU A 425 20.96 11.81 6.15
C GLU A 425 20.19 10.49 6.05
N LEU A 426 20.12 9.90 4.85
CA LEU A 426 19.52 8.59 4.63
C LEU A 426 20.40 7.50 5.25
N VAL A 427 19.93 6.89 6.35
CA VAL A 427 20.64 5.80 7.05
C VAL A 427 20.04 4.42 6.77
N TYR A 428 18.88 4.37 6.14
CA TYR A 428 18.20 3.12 5.77
C TYR A 428 18.57 2.69 4.36
N GLU A 429 19.04 1.44 4.24
CA GLU A 429 19.25 0.80 2.95
C GLU A 429 17.90 0.33 2.40
N LEU A 430 17.49 0.89 1.25
CA LEU A 430 16.26 0.51 0.58
C LEU A 430 16.36 -0.94 0.07
N PRO A 431 15.49 -1.86 0.53
CA PRO A 431 15.46 -3.22 0.02
C PRO A 431 14.93 -3.25 -1.41
N THR A 432 15.30 -4.29 -2.14
CA THR A 432 14.72 -4.60 -3.45
C THR A 432 13.24 -4.97 -3.32
N LEU A 433 12.47 -4.81 -4.40
CA LEU A 433 11.04 -5.16 -4.40
C LEU A 433 10.79 -6.65 -4.06
N GLU A 434 11.70 -7.55 -4.44
CA GLU A 434 11.64 -8.97 -4.10
C GLU A 434 11.87 -9.23 -2.60
N GLU A 435 12.81 -8.53 -1.97
CA GLU A 435 13.03 -8.62 -0.53
C GLU A 435 11.81 -8.11 0.24
N ILE A 436 11.19 -7.02 -0.22
CA ILE A 436 9.96 -6.52 0.40
C ILE A 436 8.81 -7.54 0.24
N ARG A 437 8.66 -8.14 -0.94
CA ARG A 437 7.67 -9.19 -1.19
C ARG A 437 7.91 -10.44 -0.35
N ALA A 438 9.17 -10.85 -0.17
CA ALA A 438 9.55 -11.96 0.71
C ALA A 438 9.21 -11.64 2.17
N TYR A 439 9.59 -10.45 2.64
CA TYR A 439 9.29 -9.98 3.99
C TYR A 439 7.77 -9.90 4.25
N HIS A 440 6.97 -9.44 3.28
CA HIS A 440 5.50 -9.46 3.41
C HIS A 440 4.94 -10.86 3.63
N ARG A 441 5.48 -11.88 2.93
CA ARG A 441 5.07 -13.28 3.11
C ARG A 441 5.42 -13.79 4.51
N GLU A 442 6.58 -13.41 5.03
CA GLU A 442 6.98 -13.72 6.42
C GLU A 442 6.06 -13.04 7.43
N GLN A 443 5.70 -11.77 7.19
CA GLN A 443 4.77 -11.01 8.03
C GLN A 443 3.40 -11.66 8.14
N LEU A 444 2.83 -12.18 7.03
CA LEU A 444 1.60 -12.98 7.07
C LEU A 444 1.74 -14.21 7.99
N GLY A 445 2.92 -14.84 8.00
CA GLY A 445 3.25 -15.97 8.85
C GLY A 445 3.23 -15.67 10.36
N LEU A 446 3.38 -14.41 10.77
CA LEU A 446 3.34 -14.00 12.17
C LEU A 446 1.93 -14.00 12.76
N PHE A 447 0.88 -14.01 11.94
CA PHE A 447 -0.48 -13.88 12.41
C PHE A 447 -1.23 -15.21 12.39
N TRP A 448 -2.22 -15.31 13.26
CA TRP A 448 -3.17 -16.42 13.24
C TRP A 448 -4.20 -16.24 12.09
N PRO A 449 -4.73 -17.33 11.52
CA PRO A 449 -5.68 -17.25 10.40
C PRO A 449 -6.93 -16.41 10.68
N GLU A 450 -7.38 -16.30 11.94
CA GLU A 450 -8.52 -15.48 12.32
C GLU A 450 -8.32 -13.98 12.05
N TYR A 451 -7.09 -13.47 12.07
CA TYR A 451 -6.78 -12.08 11.72
C TYR A 451 -6.65 -11.88 10.20
N LEU A 452 -6.35 -12.95 9.45
CA LEU A 452 -6.06 -12.88 8.03
C LEU A 452 -7.27 -13.18 7.13
N ARG A 453 -8.32 -13.82 7.68
CA ARG A 453 -9.51 -14.22 6.93
C ARG A 453 -10.27 -13.01 6.39
N MET A 454 -10.78 -13.15 5.17
CA MET A 454 -11.50 -12.09 4.46
C MET A 454 -12.84 -11.73 5.13
N LEU A 455 -13.56 -12.74 5.61
CA LEU A 455 -14.91 -12.60 6.16
C LEU A 455 -14.85 -12.60 7.69
N ASN A 456 -15.35 -11.52 8.29
CA ASN A 456 -15.41 -11.32 9.75
C ASN A 456 -14.06 -11.63 10.45
N PRO A 457 -12.95 -10.99 10.06
CA PRO A 457 -11.68 -11.17 10.74
C PRO A 457 -11.79 -10.79 12.23
N GLU A 458 -11.03 -11.48 13.08
CA GLU A 458 -10.86 -11.07 14.47
C GLU A 458 -10.13 -9.73 14.53
N HIS A 459 -10.42 -8.93 15.55
CA HIS A 459 -9.82 -7.60 15.68
C HIS A 459 -8.46 -7.71 16.36
N TYR A 460 -7.38 -7.45 15.62
CA TYR A 460 -6.06 -7.25 16.21
C TYR A 460 -6.02 -5.86 16.87
N ARG A 461 -5.69 -5.82 18.17
CA ARG A 461 -5.84 -4.62 18.99
C ARG A 461 -4.49 -3.99 19.28
N LEU A 462 -4.42 -2.68 19.07
CA LEU A 462 -3.37 -1.82 19.59
C LEU A 462 -3.56 -1.57 21.08
N HIS A 463 -2.47 -1.64 21.83
CA HIS A 463 -2.42 -1.35 23.25
C HIS A 463 -1.39 -0.26 23.52
N ILE A 464 -1.59 0.47 24.62
CA ILE A 464 -0.67 1.51 25.05
C ILE A 464 -0.22 1.26 26.50
N SER A 465 0.91 1.85 26.88
CA SER A 465 1.41 1.80 28.26
C SER A 465 0.52 2.55 29.25
N GLU A 466 0.66 2.21 30.53
CA GLU A 466 -0.03 2.89 31.63
C GLU A 466 0.35 4.38 31.70
N LEU A 467 1.64 4.69 31.48
CA LEU A 467 2.13 6.06 31.46
C LEU A 467 1.49 6.85 30.32
N MET A 468 1.42 6.29 29.11
CA MET A 468 0.72 6.91 27.98
C MET A 468 -0.76 7.13 28.26
N TRP A 469 -1.45 6.13 28.82
CA TRP A 469 -2.87 6.23 29.16
C TRP A 469 -3.13 7.35 30.18
N THR A 470 -2.27 7.44 31.19
CA THR A 470 -2.31 8.48 32.22
C THR A 470 -2.11 9.86 31.61
N THR A 471 -1.05 10.04 30.81
CA THR A 471 -0.75 11.31 30.13
C THR A 471 -1.89 11.75 29.22
N LYS A 472 -2.44 10.82 28.41
CA LYS A 472 -3.60 11.09 27.55
C LYS A 472 -4.79 11.58 28.35
N THR A 473 -5.12 10.89 29.44
CA THR A 473 -6.27 11.22 30.29
C THR A 473 -6.08 12.56 31.02
N GLN A 474 -4.88 12.85 31.51
CA GLN A 474 -4.56 14.13 32.15
C GLN A 474 -4.68 15.30 31.17
N LEU A 475 -4.12 15.18 29.96
CA LEU A 475 -4.25 16.21 28.92
C LEU A 475 -5.71 16.40 28.51
N MET A 476 -6.49 15.33 28.32
CA MET A 476 -7.93 15.45 28.05
C MET A 476 -8.65 16.23 29.15
N LYS A 477 -8.40 15.91 30.43
CA LYS A 477 -9.00 16.62 31.56
C LYS A 477 -8.63 18.11 31.56
N ALA A 478 -7.37 18.43 31.28
CA ALA A 478 -6.87 19.80 31.28
C ALA A 478 -7.51 20.71 30.22
N TYR A 479 -8.05 20.15 29.13
CA TYR A 479 -8.70 20.92 28.06
C TYR A 479 -10.23 20.81 28.03
N LEU A 480 -10.81 19.75 28.60
CA LEU A 480 -12.28 19.56 28.67
C LEU A 480 -12.93 20.19 29.91
N TYR A 481 -12.16 20.40 30.99
CA TYR A 481 -12.67 20.95 32.26
C TYR A 481 -12.10 22.35 32.58
N LYS A 482 -11.59 23.05 31.57
CA LYS A 482 -11.41 24.51 31.60
C LYS A 482 -12.66 25.16 31.04
#